data_AF-A0A0V0H1N2-F1
#
_entry.id   AF-A0A0V0H1N2-F1
#
_cell.length_a   1.000
_cell.length_b   1.000
_cell.length_c   1.000
_cell.angle_alpha   90.00
_cell.angle_beta   90.00
_cell.angle_gamma   90.00
#
_symmetry.space_group_name_H-M   'P 1'
#
loop_
_entity.id
_entity.type
_entity.pdbx_description
1 polymer ?
#
loop_
_entity_poly.entity_id
_entity_poly.type
_entity_poly.pdbx_seq_one_letter_code
_entity_poly.pdbx_strand_id
1 'polypeptide(L)'
;MIKSCETRDDAVFVMGFVREMRCRFKVDVWGYNKLLMCLSRFVMIDDMKCVYDEMLSDMIKPDIYTFNTMINAYCKFDNVVEAEFYLSKILQAGLNPDTHTFTLFGAL
;
A
#
# COMPACT_ATOMS: atom_id res chain seq x y z
N MET A 1 17.33 -4.84 -11.51
CA MET A 1 16.14 -4.59 -12.35
C MET A 1 15.07 -5.59 -11.94
N ILE A 2 14.07 -5.16 -11.18
CA ILE A 2 12.89 -5.99 -10.91
C ILE A 2 12.10 -5.95 -12.21
N LYS A 3 12.14 -7.05 -12.97
CA LYS A 3 11.28 -7.23 -14.14
C LYS A 3 9.83 -7.20 -13.63
N SER A 4 8.97 -6.57 -14.41
CA SER A 4 7.54 -6.35 -14.15
C SER A 4 6.90 -7.50 -13.40
N CYS A 5 6.31 -7.20 -12.24
CA CYS A 5 5.45 -8.15 -11.55
C CYS A 5 4.18 -8.34 -12.38
N GLU A 6 4.03 -9.52 -12.99
CA GLU A 6 2.97 -9.86 -13.93
C GLU A 6 1.94 -10.81 -13.30
N THR A 7 2.36 -11.60 -12.31
CA THR A 7 1.51 -12.54 -11.59
C THR A 7 1.47 -12.28 -10.09
N ARG A 8 0.53 -12.93 -9.39
CA ARG A 8 0.44 -12.91 -7.92
C ARG A 8 1.70 -13.50 -7.28
N ASP A 9 2.24 -14.58 -7.85
CA ASP A 9 3.44 -15.24 -7.35
C ASP A 9 4.68 -14.37 -7.51
N ASP A 10 4.78 -13.60 -8.62
CA ASP A 10 5.83 -12.61 -8.79
C ASP A 10 5.78 -11.54 -7.68
N ALA A 11 4.59 -11.15 -7.22
CA ALA A 11 4.43 -10.11 -6.20
C ALA A 11 4.96 -10.60 -4.86
N VAL A 12 4.64 -11.85 -4.50
CA VAL A 12 5.14 -12.52 -3.29
C VAL A 12 6.66 -12.72 -3.38
N PHE A 13 7.17 -13.15 -4.54
CA PHE A 13 8.61 -13.30 -4.75
C PHE A 13 9.36 -11.98 -4.61
N VAL A 14 8.84 -10.91 -5.23
CA VAL A 14 9.42 -9.56 -5.11
C VAL A 14 9.38 -9.07 -3.66
N MET A 15 8.29 -9.32 -2.93
CA MET A 15 8.24 -9.01 -1.50
C MET A 15 9.31 -9.77 -0.70
N GLY A 16 9.45 -11.08 -0.92
CA GLY A 16 10.46 -11.91 -0.27
C GLY A 16 11.87 -11.38 -0.54
N PHE A 17 12.17 -11.07 -1.80
CA PHE A 17 13.45 -10.52 -2.22
C PHE A 17 13.73 -9.13 -1.62
N VAL A 18 12.73 -8.24 -1.57
CA VAL A 18 12.90 -6.91 -0.94
C VAL A 18 13.09 -7.04 0.57
N ARG A 19 12.38 -7.96 1.24
CA ARG A 19 12.58 -8.26 2.66
C ARG A 19 13.99 -8.78 2.94
N GLU A 20 14.55 -9.64 2.07
CA GLU A 20 15.94 -10.10 2.20
C GLU A 20 16.97 -8.98 1.99
N MET A 21 16.72 -8.05 1.06
CA MET A 21 17.62 -6.92 0.82
C MET A 21 17.58 -5.84 1.91
N ARG A 22 16.56 -5.85 2.80
CA ARG A 22 16.43 -4.89 3.93
C ARG A 22 17.55 -4.99 4.96
N CYS A 23 18.20 -6.15 5.11
CA CYS A 23 19.39 -6.26 5.95
C CYS A 23 20.56 -5.37 5.48
N ARG A 24 20.53 -4.90 4.22
CA ARG A 24 21.62 -4.13 3.60
C ARG A 24 21.23 -2.71 3.20
N PHE A 25 19.95 -2.43 2.93
CA PHE A 25 19.48 -1.13 2.47
C PHE A 25 18.19 -0.72 3.19
N LYS A 26 18.17 0.48 3.76
CA LYS A 26 16.97 1.07 4.35
C LYS A 26 16.00 1.42 3.21
N VAL A 27 14.88 0.70 3.14
CA VAL A 27 13.80 1.00 2.19
C VAL A 27 13.19 2.34 2.58
N ASP A 28 12.91 3.20 1.62
CA ASP A 28 12.29 4.51 1.83
C ASP A 28 10.79 4.47 1.51
N VAL A 29 10.09 5.59 1.72
CA VAL A 29 8.64 5.72 1.42
C VAL A 29 8.29 5.29 -0.01
N TRP A 30 9.18 5.56 -0.98
CA TRP A 30 8.97 5.22 -2.37
C TRP A 30 9.00 3.70 -2.59
N GLY A 31 9.96 3.01 -1.98
CA GLY A 31 10.03 1.55 -2.02
C GLY A 31 8.80 0.87 -1.45
N TYR A 32 8.29 1.34 -0.30
CA TYR A 32 7.04 0.82 0.28
C TYR A 32 5.83 1.09 -0.61
N ASN A 33 5.68 2.31 -1.11
CA ASN A 33 4.58 2.67 -2.00
C ASN A 33 4.59 1.79 -3.26
N LYS A 34 5.77 1.49 -3.82
CA LYS A 34 5.88 0.56 -4.96
C LYS A 34 5.43 -0.86 -4.62
N LEU A 35 5.81 -1.39 -3.47
CA LEU A 35 5.34 -2.71 -3.02
C LEU A 35 3.83 -2.73 -2.81
N LEU A 36 3.28 -1.76 -2.08
CA LEU A 36 1.85 -1.65 -1.82
C LEU A 36 1.04 -1.51 -3.12
N MET A 37 1.50 -0.68 -4.07
CA MET A 37 0.89 -0.57 -5.39
C MET A 37 0.92 -1.89 -6.15
N CYS A 38 2.03 -2.63 -6.06
CA CYS A 38 2.16 -3.93 -6.72
C CYS A 38 1.14 -4.93 -6.19
N LEU A 39 1.03 -5.05 -4.86
CA LEU A 39 0.10 -5.96 -4.19
C LEU A 39 -1.36 -5.54 -4.39
N SER A 40 -1.64 -4.24 -4.41
CA SER A 40 -2.96 -3.67 -4.69
C SER A 40 -3.49 -4.08 -6.06
N ARG A 41 -2.62 -4.21 -7.08
CA ARG A 41 -3.02 -4.69 -8.42
C ARG A 41 -3.60 -6.10 -8.41
N PHE A 42 -3.16 -6.94 -7.46
CA PHE A 42 -3.59 -8.33 -7.33
C PHE A 42 -4.53 -8.54 -6.13
N VAL A 43 -4.98 -7.46 -5.49
CA VAL A 43 -5.89 -7.47 -4.33
C VAL A 43 -5.38 -8.40 -3.21
N MET A 44 -4.07 -8.37 -2.98
CA MET A 44 -3.41 -9.16 -1.92
C MET A 44 -3.49 -8.44 -0.58
N ILE A 45 -4.69 -8.36 -0.02
CA ILE A 45 -5.00 -7.50 1.13
C ILE A 45 -4.15 -7.83 2.37
N ASP A 46 -3.98 -9.11 2.70
CA ASP A 46 -3.20 -9.52 3.89
C ASP A 46 -1.72 -9.15 3.75
N ASP A 47 -1.16 -9.33 2.57
CA ASP A 47 0.22 -8.93 2.26
C ASP A 47 0.39 -7.41 2.29
N MET A 48 -0.60 -6.66 1.77
CA MET A 48 -0.61 -5.20 1.87
C MET A 48 -0.63 -4.73 3.31
N LYS A 49 -1.44 -5.35 4.18
CA LYS A 49 -1.46 -5.05 5.63
C LYS A 49 -0.07 -5.29 6.23
N CYS A 50 0.54 -6.44 5.96
CA CYS A 50 1.89 -6.75 6.44
C CYS A 50 2.91 -5.67 6.02
N VAL A 51 2.90 -5.27 4.73
CA VAL A 51 3.83 -4.26 4.22
C VAL A 51 3.56 -2.88 4.82
N TYR A 52 2.30 -2.52 5.04
CA TYR A 52 1.93 -1.27 5.70
C TYR A 52 2.38 -1.24 7.17
N ASP A 53 2.15 -2.33 7.92
CA ASP A 53 2.61 -2.44 9.33
C ASP A 53 4.13 -2.42 9.44
N GLU A 54 4.82 -3.04 8.47
CA GLU A 54 6.28 -2.97 8.34
C GLU A 54 6.77 -1.54 8.07
N MET A 55 6.09 -0.78 7.22
CA MET A 55 6.42 0.62 6.95
C MET A 55 6.36 1.46 8.24
N LEU A 56 5.30 1.25 9.04
CA LEU A 56 5.14 1.92 10.33
C LEU A 56 6.22 1.51 11.34
N SER A 57 6.54 0.21 11.39
CA SER A 57 7.58 -0.33 12.27
C SER A 57 8.97 0.21 11.96
N ASP A 58 9.25 0.45 10.68
CA ASP A 58 10.49 1.08 10.21
C ASP A 58 10.50 2.61 10.42
N MET A 59 9.49 3.16 11.10
CA MET A 59 9.29 4.58 11.39
C MET A 59 9.18 5.44 10.13
N ILE A 60 8.73 4.85 9.02
CA ILE A 60 8.51 5.55 7.76
C ILE A 60 7.05 5.99 7.73
N LYS A 61 6.86 7.30 7.59
CA LYS A 61 5.52 7.88 7.61
C LYS A 61 4.80 7.61 6.29
N PRO A 62 3.60 7.01 6.33
CA PRO A 62 2.71 6.95 5.16
C PRO A 62 2.42 8.34 4.62
N ASP A 63 2.33 8.44 3.29
CA ASP A 63 1.91 9.65 2.61
C ASP A 63 0.51 9.47 1.97
N ILE A 64 0.04 10.51 1.30
CA ILE A 64 -1.27 10.47 0.63
C ILE A 64 -1.34 9.35 -0.42
N TYR A 65 -0.23 9.03 -1.09
CA TYR A 65 -0.17 7.93 -2.06
C TYR A 65 -0.28 6.57 -1.39
N THR A 66 0.36 6.39 -0.22
CA THR A 66 0.20 5.18 0.59
C THR A 66 -1.27 4.97 0.92
N PHE A 67 -1.93 5.98 1.49
CA PHE A 67 -3.33 5.87 1.90
C PHE A 67 -4.29 5.65 0.73
N ASN A 68 -4.14 6.41 -0.36
CA ASN A 68 -4.94 6.22 -1.57
C ASN A 68 -4.78 4.81 -2.15
N THR A 69 -3.58 4.23 -2.08
CA THR A 69 -3.34 2.85 -2.52
C THR A 69 -4.09 1.83 -1.65
N MET A 70 -4.09 2.02 -0.33
CA MET A 70 -4.85 1.16 0.60
C MET A 70 -6.36 1.29 0.33
N ILE A 71 -6.89 2.52 0.27
CA ILE A 71 -8.30 2.80 0.00
C ILE A 71 -8.75 2.12 -1.29
N ASN A 72 -8.01 2.32 -2.39
CA ASN A 72 -8.32 1.71 -3.68
C ASN A 72 -8.38 0.17 -3.63
N ALA A 73 -7.46 -0.46 -2.90
CA ALA A 73 -7.44 -1.92 -2.76
C ALA A 73 -8.66 -2.43 -1.99
N TYR A 74 -9.04 -1.77 -0.89
CA TYR A 74 -10.21 -2.15 -0.11
C TYR A 74 -11.53 -1.87 -0.83
N CYS A 75 -11.63 -0.79 -1.61
CA CYS A 75 -12.79 -0.58 -2.47
C CYS A 75 -12.93 -1.72 -3.49
N LYS A 76 -11.82 -2.13 -4.14
CA LYS A 76 -11.83 -3.27 -5.09
C LYS A 76 -12.15 -4.61 -4.44
N PHE A 77 -11.84 -4.76 -3.15
CA PHE A 77 -12.15 -5.93 -2.35
C PHE A 77 -13.57 -5.87 -1.74
N ASP A 78 -14.36 -4.85 -2.07
CA ASP A 78 -15.71 -4.62 -1.55
C ASP A 78 -15.76 -4.53 -0.01
N ASN A 79 -14.72 -3.94 0.59
CA ASN A 79 -14.65 -3.68 2.02
C ASN A 79 -14.54 -2.18 2.29
N VAL A 80 -15.69 -1.52 2.22
CA VAL A 80 -15.83 -0.07 2.39
C VAL A 80 -15.44 0.38 3.81
N VAL A 81 -15.70 -0.44 4.82
CA VAL A 81 -15.38 -0.12 6.22
C VAL A 81 -13.88 0.11 6.37
N GLU A 82 -13.05 -0.75 5.78
CA GLU A 82 -11.61 -0.59 5.84
C GLU A 82 -11.11 0.54 4.93
N ALA A 83 -11.76 0.77 3.80
CA ALA A 83 -11.46 1.95 2.99
C ALA A 83 -11.69 3.25 3.79
N GLU A 84 -12.81 3.37 4.50
CA GLU A 84 -13.10 4.51 5.39
C GLU A 84 -12.12 4.62 6.56
N PHE A 85 -11.67 3.49 7.11
CA PHE A 85 -10.61 3.47 8.12
C PHE A 85 -9.34 4.16 7.59
N TYR A 86 -8.87 3.83 6.40
CA TYR A 86 -7.68 4.48 5.82
C TYR A 86 -7.93 5.94 5.42
N LEU A 87 -9.16 6.31 5.03
CA LEU A 87 -9.54 7.72 4.85
C LEU A 87 -9.38 8.50 6.17
N SER A 88 -9.82 7.95 7.29
CA SER A 88 -9.65 8.58 8.61
C SER A 88 -8.17 8.74 8.99
N LYS A 89 -7.31 7.82 8.53
CA LYS A 89 -5.86 7.86 8.78
C LYS A 89 -5.17 9.02 8.04
N ILE A 90 -5.66 9.43 6.87
CA ILE A 90 -5.18 10.62 6.16
C ILE A 90 -5.28 11.85 7.08
N LEU A 91 -6.45 12.06 7.68
CA LEU A 91 -6.70 13.19 8.58
C LEU A 91 -5.86 13.09 9.86
N GLN A 92 -5.75 11.90 10.45
CA GLN A 92 -4.91 11.66 11.64
C GLN A 92 -3.42 11.93 11.37
N ALA A 93 -2.98 11.73 10.13
CA ALA A 93 -1.61 12.04 9.71
C ALA A 93 -1.37 13.54 9.43
N GLY A 94 -2.39 14.40 9.59
CA GLY A 94 -2.32 15.82 9.26
C GLY A 94 -2.31 16.09 7.75
N LEU A 95 -2.74 15.12 6.94
CA LEU A 95 -2.88 15.23 5.50
C LEU A 95 -4.34 15.52 5.14
N ASN A 96 -4.56 16.03 3.92
CA ASN A 96 -5.89 16.25 3.38
C ASN A 96 -6.20 15.20 2.33
N PRO A 97 -7.38 14.55 2.36
CA PRO A 97 -7.89 13.78 1.24
C PRO A 97 -7.89 14.65 -0.02
N ASP A 98 -7.48 14.07 -1.14
CA ASP A 98 -7.47 14.77 -2.43
C ASP A 98 -8.64 14.31 -3.31
N THR A 99 -8.76 14.91 -4.50
CA THR A 99 -9.78 14.52 -5.48
C THR A 99 -9.68 13.03 -5.86
N HIS A 100 -8.48 12.46 -5.86
CA HIS A 100 -8.30 11.04 -6.13
C HIS A 100 -8.90 10.18 -5.01
N THR A 101 -8.66 10.54 -3.74
CA THR A 101 -9.24 9.84 -2.59
C THR A 101 -10.76 9.69 -2.71
N PHE A 102 -11.49 10.76 -3.00
CA PHE A 102 -12.95 10.71 -3.12
C PHE A 102 -13.44 9.97 -4.37
N THR A 103 -12.68 10.03 -5.47
CA THR A 103 -12.99 9.28 -6.69
C THR A 103 -12.99 7.77 -6.44
N LEU A 104 -12.11 7.28 -5.55
CA LEU A 104 -12.03 5.85 -5.23
C LEU A 104 -13.29 5.30 -4.55
N PHE A 105 -13.98 6.11 -3.74
CA PHE A 105 -15.25 5.70 -3.11
C PHE A 105 -16.44 5.79 -4.08
N GLY A 106 -16.40 6.73 -5.04
CA GLY A 106 -17.45 6.86 -6.05
C GLY A 106 -17.41 5.80 -7.16
N ALA A 107 -16.42 4.90 -7.13
CA ALA A 107 -16.25 3.80 -8.09
C ALA A 107 -16.74 2.42 -7.58
N LEU A 108 -17.28 2.38 -6.35
CA LEU A 108 -18.04 1.26 -5.80
C LEU A 108 -19.43 1.17 -6.46
#